data_AF-A0A7C1GVW2-F1
#
_entry.id   AF-A0A7C1GVW2-F1
#
_cell.length_a   1.000
_cell.length_b   1.000
_cell.length_c   1.000
_cell.angle_alpha   90.00
_cell.angle_beta   90.00
_cell.angle_gamma   90.00
#
_symmetry.space_group_name_H-M   'P 1'
#
loop_
_entity.id
_entity.type
_entity.pdbx_description
1 polymer ?
#
loop_
_entity_poly.entity_id
_entity_poly.type
_entity_poly.pdbx_seq_one_letter_code
_entity_poly.pdbx_strand_id
1 'polypeptide(L)'
;MVGRKNIVFGFLFLVLTAALGPYMVTQFDAVGEAQAARNAAMSDLRLRVDGGFMDEATLETLEAEQIARTNAEALLALNTGLNARAPIDTIKSGPHAHGNLEALLNIAVGVVLVFLAVPVWLKQAVSWLFIVGTLLHSGMLYLLLFDLAWAGTLLGTGIGPILILLGLLLAGIAAAIGFRGEPVRDPERGG
;
A
#
# COMPACT_ATOMS: atom_id res chain seq x y z
N MET A 1 -6.82 11.23 -28.79
CA MET A 1 -5.99 11.55 -27.60
C MET A 1 -5.79 10.29 -26.78
N VAL A 2 -4.69 9.59 -27.04
CA VAL A 2 -4.36 8.32 -26.37
C VAL A 2 -4.30 8.47 -24.84
N GLY A 3 -3.83 9.60 -24.32
CA GLY A 3 -3.69 9.84 -22.88
C GLY A 3 -5.00 9.83 -22.07
N ARG A 4 -6.16 10.06 -22.72
CA ARG A 4 -7.47 10.11 -22.04
C ARG A 4 -7.77 8.83 -21.26
N LYS A 5 -7.38 7.66 -21.78
CA LYS A 5 -7.66 6.39 -21.10
C LYS A 5 -6.93 6.24 -19.77
N ASN A 6 -5.67 6.68 -19.69
CA ASN A 6 -4.92 6.63 -18.43
C ASN A 6 -5.47 7.63 -17.41
N ILE A 7 -5.92 8.80 -17.86
CA ILE A 7 -6.56 9.80 -16.96
C ILE A 7 -7.82 9.20 -16.35
N VAL A 8 -8.73 8.67 -17.18
CA VAL A 8 -9.99 8.07 -16.71
C VAL A 8 -9.71 6.87 -15.81
N PHE A 9 -8.83 5.96 -16.24
CA PHE A 9 -8.42 4.81 -15.44
C PHE A 9 -7.85 5.25 -14.09
N GLY A 10 -6.91 6.21 -14.09
CA GLY A 10 -6.26 6.67 -12.88
C GLY A 10 -7.24 7.32 -11.90
N PHE A 11 -8.20 8.13 -12.35
CA PHE A 11 -9.21 8.67 -11.43
C PHE A 11 -10.12 7.58 -10.86
N LEU A 12 -10.59 6.64 -11.68
CA LEU A 12 -11.42 5.53 -11.20
C LEU A 12 -10.65 4.65 -10.22
N PHE A 13 -9.40 4.32 -10.53
CA PHE A 13 -8.55 3.52 -9.66
C PHE A 13 -8.22 4.26 -8.36
N LEU A 14 -7.95 5.57 -8.42
CA LEU A 14 -7.72 6.41 -7.24
C LEU A 14 -8.92 6.40 -6.30
N VAL A 15 -10.16 6.48 -6.82
CA VAL A 15 -11.36 6.42 -5.98
C VAL A 15 -11.41 5.08 -5.23
N LEU A 16 -11.13 3.97 -5.91
CA LEU A 16 -11.15 2.64 -5.30
C LEU A 16 -10.07 2.47 -4.22
N THR A 17 -8.85 2.93 -4.48
CA THR A 17 -7.72 2.74 -3.56
C THR A 17 -7.70 3.78 -2.44
N ALA A 18 -8.17 5.01 -2.68
CA ALA A 18 -8.30 6.03 -1.65
C ALA A 18 -9.46 5.73 -0.69
N ALA A 19 -10.53 5.06 -1.16
CA ALA A 19 -11.63 4.61 -0.30
C ALA A 19 -11.17 3.61 0.78
N LEU A 20 -10.01 2.96 0.60
CA LEU A 20 -9.40 2.13 1.65
C LEU A 20 -8.99 2.95 2.88
N GLY A 21 -8.72 4.26 2.73
CA GLY A 21 -8.40 5.15 3.85
C GLY A 21 -9.52 5.21 4.89
N PRO A 22 -10.73 5.65 4.51
CA PRO A 22 -11.89 5.60 5.39
C PRO A 22 -12.19 4.20 5.95
N TYR A 23 -12.03 3.14 5.16
CA TYR A 23 -12.20 1.77 5.64
C TYR A 23 -11.17 1.39 6.72
N MET A 24 -9.92 1.82 6.60
CA MET A 24 -8.93 1.60 7.67
C MET A 24 -9.31 2.33 8.96
N VAL A 25 -9.90 3.54 8.85
CA VAL A 25 -10.32 4.33 10.02
C VAL A 25 -11.28 3.53 10.91
N THR A 26 -12.20 2.75 10.32
CA THR A 26 -13.17 1.95 11.09
C THR A 26 -12.55 0.77 11.84
N GLN A 27 -11.26 0.47 11.63
CA GLN A 27 -10.55 -0.60 12.33
C GLN A 27 -9.67 -0.11 13.50
N PHE A 28 -9.53 1.21 13.68
CA PHE A 28 -8.65 1.75 14.73
C PHE A 28 -9.17 1.56 16.15
N ASP A 29 -10.47 1.36 16.35
CA ASP A 29 -11.03 1.16 17.70
C ASP A 29 -10.44 -0.10 18.35
N ALA A 30 -10.43 -1.22 17.61
CA ALA A 30 -9.82 -2.47 18.06
C ALA A 30 -8.31 -2.35 18.31
N VAL A 31 -7.61 -1.51 17.52
CA VAL A 31 -6.21 -1.19 17.76
C VAL A 31 -6.03 -0.39 19.04
N GLY A 32 -6.92 0.57 19.31
CA GLY A 32 -6.92 1.38 20.53
C GLY A 32 -7.05 0.51 21.78
N GLU A 33 -8.01 -0.40 21.79
CA GLU A 33 -8.23 -1.35 22.90
C GLU A 33 -7.01 -2.26 23.11
N ALA A 34 -6.51 -2.89 22.04
CA ALA A 34 -5.34 -3.78 22.12
C ALA A 34 -4.07 -3.02 22.55
N GLN A 35 -3.91 -1.77 22.12
CA GLN A 35 -2.80 -0.91 22.48
C GLN A 35 -2.87 -0.49 23.96
N ALA A 36 -4.06 -0.19 24.48
CA ALA A 36 -4.25 0.12 25.89
C ALA A 36 -3.90 -1.08 26.77
N ALA A 37 -4.41 -2.28 26.43
CA ALA A 37 -4.08 -3.52 27.14
C ALA A 37 -2.58 -3.83 27.11
N ARG A 38 -1.93 -3.66 25.95
CA ARG A 38 -0.47 -3.80 25.81
C ARG A 38 0.29 -2.84 26.70
N ASN A 39 -0.08 -1.56 26.70
CA ASN A 39 0.61 -0.55 27.48
C ASN A 39 0.46 -0.81 28.99
N ALA A 40 -0.72 -1.26 29.44
CA ALA A 40 -0.95 -1.65 30.84
C ALA A 40 -0.05 -2.84 31.25
N ALA A 41 -0.08 -3.94 30.48
CA ALA A 41 0.71 -5.14 30.79
C ALA A 41 2.24 -4.88 30.74
N MET A 42 2.69 -4.08 29.78
CA MET A 42 4.12 -3.71 29.68
C MET A 42 4.54 -2.75 30.80
N SER A 43 3.64 -1.87 31.25
CA SER A 43 3.90 -1.00 32.40
C SER A 43 4.02 -1.80 33.68
N ASP A 44 3.11 -2.75 33.92
CA ASP A 44 3.16 -3.64 35.08
C ASP A 44 4.46 -4.46 35.10
N LEU A 45 4.82 -5.08 33.97
CA LEU A 45 6.09 -5.80 33.84
C LEU A 45 7.29 -4.89 34.15
N ARG A 46 7.28 -3.67 33.62
CA ARG A 46 8.39 -2.73 33.82
C ARG A 46 8.54 -2.31 35.28
N LEU A 47 7.44 -2.05 35.99
CA LEU A 47 7.46 -1.74 37.42
C LEU A 47 8.08 -2.89 38.22
N ARG A 48 7.70 -4.14 37.92
CA ARG A 48 8.28 -5.32 38.58
C ARG A 48 9.76 -5.48 38.27
N VAL A 49 10.19 -5.25 37.04
CA VAL A 49 11.61 -5.31 36.65
C VAL A 49 12.41 -4.21 37.37
N ASP A 50 11.92 -2.97 37.36
CA ASP A 50 12.58 -1.83 37.99
C ASP A 50 12.64 -2.00 39.53
N GLY A 51 11.62 -2.63 40.12
CA GLY A 51 11.57 -3.01 41.53
C GLY A 51 12.36 -4.28 41.90
N GLY A 52 13.13 -4.87 40.98
CA GLY A 52 13.93 -6.06 41.25
C GLY A 52 13.11 -7.33 41.51
N PHE A 53 11.91 -7.40 40.93
CA PHE A 53 10.89 -8.43 41.17
C PHE A 53 10.49 -8.55 42.64
N MET A 54 10.42 -7.43 43.35
CA MET A 54 9.84 -7.39 44.68
C MET A 54 8.34 -7.06 44.59
N ASP A 55 7.54 -7.70 45.43
CA ASP A 55 6.14 -7.35 45.62
C ASP A 55 6.04 -6.02 46.37
N GLU A 56 5.31 -5.06 45.81
CA GLU A 56 5.19 -3.70 46.38
C GLU A 56 4.44 -3.68 47.72
N ALA A 57 3.58 -4.67 47.99
CA ALA A 57 2.77 -4.73 49.21
C ALA A 57 3.47 -5.52 50.32
N THR A 58 4.16 -6.61 50.00
CA THR A 58 4.81 -7.48 51.00
C THR A 58 6.31 -7.21 51.16
N LEU A 59 6.94 -6.52 50.21
CA LEU A 59 8.39 -6.32 50.14
C LEU A 59 9.17 -7.65 50.11
N GLU A 60 8.54 -8.71 49.60
CA GLU A 60 9.18 -10.01 49.37
C GLU A 60 9.51 -10.19 47.89
N THR A 61 10.52 -11.02 47.58
CA THR A 61 10.81 -11.38 46.19
C THR A 61 9.67 -12.21 45.62
N LEU A 62 9.19 -11.83 44.44
CA LEU A 62 8.17 -12.56 43.69
C LEU A 62 8.63 -13.99 43.42
N GLU A 63 7.69 -14.91 43.53
CA GLU A 63 7.91 -16.31 43.19
C GLU A 63 8.17 -16.47 41.69
N ALA A 64 8.96 -17.47 41.31
CA ALA A 64 9.31 -17.74 39.91
C ALA A 64 8.06 -17.91 39.02
N GLU A 65 6.99 -18.48 39.54
CA GLU A 65 5.70 -18.61 38.84
C GLU A 65 5.06 -17.25 38.55
N GLN A 66 5.09 -16.31 39.50
CA GLN A 66 4.51 -14.97 39.33
C GLN A 66 5.30 -14.15 38.31
N ILE A 67 6.63 -14.26 38.33
CA ILE A 67 7.50 -13.65 37.31
C ILE A 67 7.17 -14.24 35.93
N ALA A 68 7.07 -15.56 35.82
CA ALA A 68 6.74 -16.24 34.58
C ALA A 68 5.36 -15.83 34.04
N ARG A 69 4.35 -15.74 34.90
CA ARG A 69 2.99 -15.30 34.52
C ARG A 69 3.00 -13.86 34.00
N THR A 70 3.64 -12.93 34.72
CA THR A 70 3.73 -11.52 34.31
C THR A 70 4.42 -11.39 32.94
N ASN A 71 5.52 -12.11 32.74
CA ASN A 71 6.21 -12.13 31.44
C ASN A 71 5.31 -12.67 30.32
N ALA A 72 4.60 -13.78 30.57
CA ALA A 72 3.70 -14.38 29.59
C ALA A 72 2.53 -13.44 29.23
N GLU A 73 1.94 -12.76 30.21
CA GLU A 73 0.88 -11.77 30.01
C GLU A 73 1.36 -10.59 29.15
N ALA A 74 2.54 -10.04 29.44
CA ALA A 74 3.13 -8.97 28.66
C ALA A 74 3.41 -9.39 27.20
N LEU A 75 3.95 -10.61 27.00
CA LEU A 75 4.19 -11.16 25.67
C LEU A 75 2.89 -11.38 24.88
N LEU A 76 1.84 -11.90 25.52
CA LEU A 76 0.54 -12.10 24.90
C LEU A 76 -0.13 -10.76 24.54
N ALA A 77 -0.04 -9.77 25.42
CA ALA A 77 -0.57 -8.42 25.17
C ALA A 77 0.20 -7.72 24.03
N LEU A 78 1.52 -7.92 23.94
CA LEU A 78 2.32 -7.48 22.80
C LEU A 78 1.86 -8.13 21.50
N ASN A 79 1.72 -9.46 21.47
CA ASN A 79 1.25 -10.19 20.30
C ASN A 79 -0.14 -9.74 19.86
N THR A 80 -1.07 -9.56 20.81
CA THR A 80 -2.42 -9.05 20.55
C THR A 80 -2.38 -7.67 19.91
N GLY A 81 -1.56 -6.76 20.44
CA GLY A 81 -1.37 -5.42 19.86
C GLY A 81 -0.79 -5.43 18.44
N LEU A 82 0.14 -6.33 18.15
CA LEU A 82 0.70 -6.50 16.81
C LEU A 82 -0.33 -7.05 15.83
N ASN A 83 -1.08 -8.08 16.23
CA ASN A 83 -2.11 -8.69 15.39
C ASN A 83 -3.28 -7.73 15.11
N ALA A 84 -3.65 -6.89 16.07
CA ALA A 84 -4.68 -5.88 15.87
C ALA A 84 -4.29 -4.84 14.80
N ARG A 85 -2.99 -4.52 14.68
CA ARG A 85 -2.49 -3.57 13.67
C ARG A 85 -2.27 -4.19 12.29
N ALA A 86 -2.01 -5.49 12.22
CA ALA A 86 -1.62 -6.16 10.99
C ALA A 86 -2.59 -5.87 9.81
N PRO A 87 -3.93 -5.92 9.96
CA PRO A 87 -4.84 -5.60 8.87
C PRO A 87 -4.70 -4.16 8.36
N ILE A 88 -4.55 -3.19 9.28
CA ILE A 88 -4.37 -1.78 8.93
C ILE A 88 -3.05 -1.57 8.19
N ASP A 89 -1.96 -2.16 8.70
CA ASP A 89 -0.64 -2.02 8.10
C ASP A 89 -0.57 -2.68 6.72
N THR A 90 -1.23 -3.82 6.52
CA THR A 90 -1.38 -4.47 5.20
C THR A 90 -2.07 -3.55 4.20
N ILE A 91 -3.18 -2.91 4.58
CA ILE A 91 -3.90 -1.98 3.68
C ILE A 91 -3.06 -0.72 3.42
N LYS A 92 -2.52 -0.13 4.48
CA LYS A 92 -1.76 1.13 4.45
C LYS A 92 -0.56 1.04 3.52
N SER A 93 0.28 0.03 3.75
CA SER A 93 1.54 -0.14 3.03
C SER A 93 1.36 -0.80 1.67
N GLY A 94 0.30 -1.59 1.48
CA GLY A 94 0.00 -2.27 0.22
C GLY A 94 -0.94 -1.47 -0.68
N PRO A 95 -2.20 -1.92 -0.84
CA PRO A 95 -3.10 -1.43 -1.89
C PRO A 95 -3.48 0.05 -1.76
N HIS A 96 -3.44 0.64 -0.56
CA HIS A 96 -3.68 2.07 -0.41
C HIS A 96 -2.51 2.88 -0.98
N ALA A 97 -1.30 2.73 -0.41
CA ALA A 97 -0.15 3.56 -0.79
C ALA A 97 0.28 3.32 -2.24
N HIS A 98 0.49 2.07 -2.64
CA HIS A 98 0.89 1.74 -4.01
C HIS A 98 -0.22 2.07 -5.00
N GLY A 99 -1.48 1.76 -4.66
CA GLY A 99 -2.62 2.04 -5.52
C GLY A 99 -2.80 3.52 -5.83
N ASN A 100 -2.72 4.38 -4.80
CA ASN A 100 -2.81 5.82 -4.99
C ASN A 100 -1.65 6.37 -5.83
N LEU A 101 -0.42 5.91 -5.58
CA LEU A 101 0.75 6.32 -6.35
C LEU A 101 0.61 5.97 -7.83
N GLU A 102 0.18 4.74 -8.13
CA GLU A 102 0.05 4.25 -9.50
C GLU A 102 -1.16 4.84 -10.22
N ALA A 103 -2.22 5.18 -9.49
CA ALA A 103 -3.34 5.95 -10.00
C ALA A 103 -2.88 7.35 -10.44
N LEU A 104 -2.16 8.06 -9.57
CA LEU A 104 -1.59 9.38 -9.87
C LEU A 104 -0.60 9.30 -11.02
N LEU A 105 0.21 8.25 -11.08
CA LEU A 105 1.15 8.02 -12.17
C LEU A 105 0.44 7.82 -13.52
N ASN A 106 -0.67 7.08 -13.54
CA ASN A 106 -1.52 6.95 -14.72
C ASN A 106 -2.12 8.30 -15.14
N ILE A 107 -2.60 9.11 -14.21
CA ILE A 107 -3.11 10.46 -14.51
C ILE A 107 -1.99 11.31 -15.12
N ALA A 108 -0.83 11.36 -14.47
CA ALA A 108 0.33 12.15 -14.91
C ALA A 108 0.80 11.72 -16.30
N VAL A 109 0.98 10.42 -16.54
CA VAL A 109 1.37 9.89 -17.85
C VAL A 109 0.29 10.18 -18.89
N GLY A 110 -0.98 10.04 -18.54
CA GLY A 110 -2.09 10.38 -19.42
C GLY A 110 -2.06 11.84 -19.87
N VAL A 111 -1.74 12.76 -18.95
CA VAL A 111 -1.50 14.17 -19.28
C VAL A 111 -0.27 14.31 -20.17
N VAL A 112 0.87 13.71 -19.84
CA VAL A 112 2.09 13.78 -20.67
C VAL A 112 1.82 13.28 -22.10
N LEU A 113 1.13 12.15 -22.27
CA LEU A 113 0.81 11.57 -23.57
C LEU A 113 -0.03 12.50 -24.48
N VAL A 114 -0.79 13.42 -23.90
CA VAL A 114 -1.53 14.46 -24.65
C VAL A 114 -0.57 15.44 -25.34
N PHE A 115 0.59 15.72 -24.74
CA PHE A 115 1.57 16.68 -25.23
C PHE A 115 2.65 16.07 -26.13
N LEU A 116 2.69 14.74 -26.28
CA LEU A 116 3.71 14.09 -27.10
C LEU A 116 3.34 14.10 -28.59
N ALA A 117 4.25 14.54 -29.46
CA ALA A 117 4.19 14.42 -30.91
C ALA A 117 5.03 13.22 -31.39
N VAL A 118 4.74 12.05 -30.84
CA VAL A 118 5.37 10.77 -31.22
C VAL A 118 4.34 9.86 -31.93
N PRO A 119 4.80 8.79 -32.63
CA PRO A 119 3.89 7.86 -33.28
C PRO A 119 2.82 7.32 -32.33
N VAL A 120 1.58 7.19 -32.83
CA VAL A 120 0.42 6.78 -32.02
C VAL A 120 0.64 5.43 -31.36
N TRP A 121 1.31 4.49 -32.04
CA TRP A 121 1.60 3.17 -31.50
C TRP A 121 2.48 3.24 -30.23
N LEU A 122 3.44 4.18 -30.17
CA LEU A 122 4.31 4.36 -29.01
C LEU A 122 3.52 4.94 -27.83
N LYS A 123 2.64 5.91 -28.07
CA LYS A 123 1.71 6.41 -27.04
C LYS A 123 0.82 5.29 -26.50
N GLN A 124 0.35 4.42 -27.38
CA GLN A 124 -0.50 3.29 -27.03
C GLN A 124 0.26 2.27 -26.18
N ALA A 125 1.51 1.95 -26.56
CA ALA A 125 2.37 1.06 -25.80
C ALA A 125 2.62 1.59 -24.39
N VAL A 126 3.09 2.84 -24.25
CA VAL A 126 3.27 3.50 -22.94
C VAL A 126 1.99 3.44 -22.12
N SER A 127 0.87 3.86 -22.71
CA SER A 127 -0.42 3.87 -22.03
C SER A 127 -0.83 2.50 -21.49
N TRP A 128 -0.69 1.44 -22.29
CA TRP A 128 -1.06 0.08 -21.89
C TRP A 128 -0.10 -0.50 -20.85
N LEU A 129 1.20 -0.20 -20.95
CA LEU A 129 2.18 -0.63 -19.95
C LEU A 129 1.82 -0.09 -18.56
N PHE A 130 1.40 1.17 -18.45
CA PHE A 130 0.95 1.73 -17.18
C PHE A 130 -0.36 1.10 -16.68
N ILE A 131 -1.38 0.95 -17.53
CA ILE A 131 -2.66 0.39 -17.08
C ILE A 131 -2.49 -1.07 -16.65
N VAL A 132 -1.87 -1.89 -17.50
CA VAL A 132 -1.65 -3.32 -17.21
C VAL A 132 -0.68 -3.48 -16.05
N GLY A 133 0.39 -2.69 -16.00
CA GLY A 133 1.33 -2.70 -14.88
C GLY A 133 0.65 -2.38 -13.55
N THR A 134 -0.20 -1.36 -13.50
CA THR A 134 -0.97 -1.01 -12.31
C THR A 134 -1.94 -2.11 -11.89
N LEU A 135 -2.64 -2.73 -12.83
CA LEU A 135 -3.53 -3.85 -12.52
C LEU A 135 -2.75 -5.06 -11.98
N LEU A 136 -1.60 -5.37 -12.56
CA LEU A 136 -0.77 -6.51 -12.17
C LEU A 136 0.08 -6.25 -10.91
N HIS A 137 0.21 -5.00 -10.47
CA HIS A 137 0.89 -4.64 -9.23
C HIS A 137 -0.13 -4.23 -8.14
N SER A 138 -0.58 -2.97 -8.13
CA SER A 138 -1.52 -2.49 -7.11
C SER A 138 -2.91 -3.13 -7.20
N GLY A 139 -3.36 -3.51 -8.40
CA GLY A 139 -4.60 -4.26 -8.55
C GLY A 139 -4.53 -5.63 -7.87
N MET A 140 -3.41 -6.34 -7.99
CA MET A 140 -3.21 -7.62 -7.30
C MET A 140 -3.12 -7.44 -5.78
N LEU A 141 -2.44 -6.39 -5.31
CA LEU A 141 -2.44 -6.02 -3.88
C LEU A 141 -3.86 -5.75 -3.36
N TYR A 142 -4.71 -5.11 -4.18
CA TYR A 142 -6.11 -4.84 -3.83
C TYR A 142 -6.91 -6.15 -3.75
N LEU A 143 -6.73 -7.07 -4.70
CA LEU A 143 -7.41 -8.36 -4.71
C LEU A 143 -7.02 -9.27 -3.54
N LEU A 144 -5.76 -9.17 -3.06
CA LEU A 144 -5.30 -9.89 -1.88
C LEU A 144 -6.08 -9.52 -0.60
N LEU A 145 -6.68 -8.32 -0.54
CA LEU A 145 -7.54 -7.92 0.58
C LEU A 145 -8.83 -8.76 0.65
N PHE A 146 -9.22 -9.39 -0.44
CA PHE A 146 -10.40 -10.26 -0.54
C PHE A 146 -10.02 -11.74 -0.50
N ASP A 147 -8.86 -12.08 0.07
CA ASP A 147 -8.34 -13.45 0.19
C ASP A 147 -8.20 -14.21 -1.14
N LEU A 148 -8.03 -13.48 -2.25
CA LEU A 148 -7.82 -14.07 -3.57
C LEU A 148 -6.36 -14.50 -3.73
N ALA A 149 -6.03 -15.69 -3.22
CA ALA A 149 -4.65 -16.22 -3.16
C ALA A 149 -3.90 -16.23 -4.52
N TRP A 150 -4.61 -16.42 -5.63
CA TRP A 150 -4.02 -16.40 -6.97
C TRP A 150 -3.40 -15.03 -7.33
N ALA A 151 -3.91 -13.94 -6.76
CA ALA A 151 -3.33 -12.61 -6.94
C ALA A 151 -1.92 -12.53 -6.38
N GLY A 152 -1.64 -13.24 -5.28
CA GLY A 152 -0.31 -13.35 -4.68
C GLY A 152 0.69 -14.08 -5.57
N THR A 153 0.25 -15.15 -6.25
CA THR A 153 1.10 -15.86 -7.23
C THR A 153 1.50 -14.95 -8.39
N LEU A 154 0.56 -14.17 -8.91
CA LEU A 154 0.84 -13.26 -10.02
C LEU A 154 1.70 -12.07 -9.59
N LEU A 155 1.42 -11.51 -8.42
CA LEU A 155 2.22 -10.44 -7.81
C LEU A 155 3.68 -10.88 -7.60
N GLY A 156 3.89 -12.13 -7.16
CA GLY A 156 5.21 -12.73 -6.94
C GLY A 156 6.07 -12.86 -8.20
N THR A 157 5.47 -12.78 -9.40
CA THR A 157 6.23 -12.75 -10.67
C THR A 157 6.98 -11.43 -10.89
N GLY A 158 6.58 -10.35 -10.20
CA GLY A 158 7.15 -9.02 -10.39
C GLY A 158 6.80 -8.36 -11.73
N ILE A 159 5.91 -8.95 -12.54
CA ILE A 159 5.59 -8.44 -13.88
C ILE A 159 4.95 -7.04 -13.83
N GLY A 160 4.12 -6.75 -12.82
CA GLY A 160 3.49 -5.46 -12.64
C GLY A 160 4.51 -4.31 -12.53
N PRO A 161 5.41 -4.31 -11.54
CA PRO A 161 6.48 -3.33 -11.42
C PRO A 161 7.37 -3.22 -12.68
N ILE A 162 7.71 -4.35 -13.31
CA ILE A 162 8.53 -4.35 -14.54
C ILE A 162 7.83 -3.58 -15.66
N LEU A 163 6.52 -3.79 -15.87
CA LEU A 163 5.76 -3.07 -16.89
C LEU A 163 5.66 -1.57 -16.58
N ILE A 164 5.49 -1.20 -15.31
CA ILE A 164 5.47 0.22 -14.90
C ILE A 164 6.82 0.89 -15.17
N LEU A 165 7.94 0.24 -14.82
CA LEU A 165 9.29 0.75 -15.06
C LEU A 165 9.58 0.88 -16.56
N LEU A 166 9.19 -0.11 -17.36
CA LEU A 166 9.29 -0.05 -18.81
C LEU A 166 8.44 1.09 -19.39
N GLY A 167 7.22 1.27 -18.88
CA GLY A 167 6.35 2.39 -19.22
C GLY A 167 6.98 3.74 -18.90
N LEU A 168 7.58 3.89 -17.71
CA LEU A 168 8.31 5.09 -17.28
C LEU A 168 9.49 5.40 -18.22
N LEU A 169 10.31 4.40 -18.53
CA LEU A 169 11.43 4.56 -19.44
C LEU A 169 10.97 5.02 -20.83
N LEU A 170 9.98 4.36 -21.40
CA LEU A 170 9.45 4.71 -22.73
C LEU A 170 8.76 6.07 -22.73
N ALA A 171 8.04 6.44 -21.67
CA ALA A 171 7.45 7.77 -21.51
C ALA A 171 8.54 8.85 -21.45
N GLY A 172 9.63 8.62 -20.71
CA GLY A 172 10.76 9.53 -20.63
C GLY A 172 11.45 9.73 -21.98
N ILE A 173 11.72 8.64 -22.70
CA ILE A 173 12.29 8.71 -24.05
C ILE A 173 11.34 9.46 -24.99
N ALA A 174 10.05 9.13 -24.98
CA ALA A 174 9.05 9.76 -25.84
C ALA A 174 8.88 11.26 -25.53
N ALA A 175 8.99 11.66 -24.27
CA ALA A 175 9.01 13.07 -23.85
C ALA A 175 10.26 13.79 -24.37
N ALA A 176 11.44 13.19 -24.24
CA ALA A 176 12.69 13.81 -24.69
C ALA A 176 12.71 14.10 -26.20
N ILE A 177 12.11 13.22 -27.02
CA ILE A 177 12.13 13.37 -28.48
C ILE A 177 10.95 14.15 -29.05
N GLY A 178 9.82 14.18 -28.34
CA GLY A 178 8.54 14.54 -28.95
C GLY A 178 7.65 15.45 -28.11
N PHE A 179 8.08 15.92 -26.95
CA PHE A 179 7.24 16.82 -26.14
C PHE A 179 6.97 18.15 -26.86
N ARG A 180 5.70 18.55 -26.93
CA ARG A 180 5.26 19.86 -27.40
C ARG A 180 4.62 20.62 -26.25
N GLY A 181 4.80 21.93 -26.21
CA GLY A 181 4.13 22.81 -25.22
C GLY A 181 2.62 22.96 -25.41
N GLU A 182 2.04 22.27 -26.40
CA GLU A 182 0.63 22.31 -26.74
C GLU A 182 0.04 20.90 -26.92
N PRO A 183 -1.26 20.70 -26.66
CA PRO A 183 -1.92 19.41 -26.89
C PRO A 183 -1.84 18.96 -28.36
N VAL A 184 -1.39 17.73 -28.58
CA VAL A 184 -1.23 17.15 -29.91
C VAL A 184 -2.45 16.32 -30.28
N ARG A 185 -3.01 16.57 -31.47
CA ARG A 185 -4.08 15.73 -32.04
C ARG A 185 -3.49 14.44 -32.59
N ASP A 186 -4.02 13.31 -32.16
CA ASP A 186 -3.68 12.03 -32.77
C ASP A 186 -4.44 11.92 -34.10
N PRO A 187 -3.81 11.43 -35.18
CA PRO A 187 -4.53 11.14 -36.42
C PRO A 187 -5.66 10.16 -36.12
N GLU A 188 -6.85 10.44 -36.66
CA GLU A 188 -7.96 9.50 -36.63
C GLU A 188 -7.50 8.20 -37.30
N ARG A 189 -7.84 7.04 -36.72
CA ARG A 189 -7.52 5.74 -37.33
C ARG A 189 -8.24 5.68 -38.70
N GLY A 190 -7.51 5.99 -39.76
CA GLY A 190 -8.00 5.98 -41.14
C GLY A 190 -6.81 6.00 -42.10
N GLY A 191 -6.46 4.82 -42.59
CA GLY A 191 -5.37 4.51 -43.50
C GLY A 191 -5.13 3.01 -43.51
#